data_AF-A0A2E9B9N0-F1
#
_entry.id   AF-A0A2E9B9N0-F1
#
_cell.length_a   1.000
_cell.length_b   1.000
_cell.length_c   1.000
_cell.angle_alpha   90.00
_cell.angle_beta   90.00
_cell.angle_gamma   90.00
#
_symmetry.space_group_name_H-M   'P 1'
#
loop_
_entity.id
_entity.type
_entity.pdbx_description
1 polymer ?
#
loop_
_entity_poly.entity_id
_entity_poly.type
_entity_poly.pdbx_seq_one_letter_code
_entity_poly.pdbx_strand_id
1 'polypeptide(L)'
;NAYNTGDSLVISIPEQTVRGHHEFNDGATAYLIGGGHVGSISEIQSLNVKRSSMENEVLFSDFGTVKRNVFVIGNFSIPGVSE
;
A
#
# COMPACT_ATOMS: atom_id res chain seq x y z
N ASN A 1 7.28 15.93 10.37
CA ASN A 1 7.90 14.66 9.92
C ASN A 1 7.91 14.62 8.42
N ALA A 2 8.94 14.03 7.80
CA ALA A 2 9.07 13.95 6.34
C ALA A 2 8.23 12.82 5.72
N TYR A 3 7.82 11.81 6.51
CA TYR A 3 7.12 10.61 6.06
C TYR A 3 6.00 10.23 7.02
N ASN A 4 4.98 9.50 6.54
CA ASN A 4 3.81 9.10 7.31
C ASN A 4 3.66 7.57 7.43
N THR A 5 2.87 7.11 8.41
CA THR A 5 2.57 5.69 8.58
C THR A 5 1.68 5.15 7.45
N GLY A 6 2.18 4.14 6.77
CA GLY A 6 1.53 3.51 5.61
C GLY A 6 2.22 3.84 4.30
N ASP A 7 3.07 4.88 4.27
CA ASP A 7 3.91 5.19 3.12
C ASP A 7 4.99 4.12 2.96
N SER A 8 5.46 3.95 1.73
CA SER A 8 6.59 3.09 1.39
C SER A 8 7.82 3.93 1.06
N LEU A 9 8.98 3.50 1.56
CA LEU A 9 10.26 4.12 1.26
C LEU A 9 11.13 3.16 0.44
N VAL A 10 11.71 3.68 -0.63
CA VAL A 10 12.73 2.96 -1.40
C VAL A 10 14.08 3.26 -0.75
N ILE A 11 14.80 2.23 -0.33
CA ILE A 11 16.11 2.37 0.31
C ILE A 11 17.22 1.70 -0.52
N SER A 12 18.43 2.25 -0.48
CA SER A 12 19.60 1.56 -1.03
C SER A 12 20.06 0.43 -0.11
N ILE A 13 20.65 -0.61 -0.69
CA ILE A 13 21.28 -1.71 0.03
C ILE A 13 22.75 -1.77 -0.44
N PRO A 14 23.73 -1.90 0.47
CA PRO A 14 23.61 -2.06 1.92
C PRO A 14 23.41 -0.77 2.74
N GLU A 15 23.53 0.43 2.15
CA GLU A 15 23.69 1.69 2.91
C GLU A 15 22.42 2.23 3.59
N GLN A 16 21.26 1.61 3.35
CA GLN A 16 19.96 1.95 3.95
C GLN A 16 19.57 3.43 3.77
N THR A 17 20.06 4.08 2.71
CA THR A 17 19.73 5.49 2.43
C THR A 17 18.40 5.56 1.68
N VAL A 18 17.50 6.45 2.10
CA VAL A 18 16.23 6.69 1.40
C VAL A 18 16.49 7.31 0.03
N ARG A 19 16.00 6.68 -1.03
CA ARG A 19 16.12 7.08 -2.44
C ARG A 19 14.80 7.47 -3.08
N GLY A 20 13.68 7.09 -2.47
CA GLY A 20 12.34 7.38 -2.96
C GLY A 20 11.30 7.20 -1.88
N HIS A 21 10.12 7.75 -2.11
CA HIS A 21 8.98 7.75 -1.20
C HIS A 21 7.70 7.63 -2.03
N HIS A 22 6.84 6.71 -1.63
CA HIS A 22 5.52 6.51 -2.20
C HIS A 22 4.49 6.71 -1.10
N GLU A 23 3.71 7.77 -1.23
CA GLU A 23 2.68 8.13 -0.27
C GLU A 23 1.50 7.16 -0.32
N PHE A 24 0.93 6.89 0.85
CA PHE A 24 -0.36 6.23 0.94
C PHE A 24 -1.47 7.27 0.69
N ASN A 25 -1.98 7.30 -0.55
CA ASN A 25 -3.07 8.19 -0.94
C ASN A 25 -4.00 7.54 -1.98
N ASP A 26 -5.10 8.21 -2.26
CA ASP A 26 -6.04 7.81 -3.31
C ASP A 26 -5.35 7.92 -4.68
N GLY A 27 -5.48 6.89 -5.51
CA GLY A 27 -4.76 6.74 -6.78
C GLY A 27 -3.41 6.03 -6.66
N ALA A 28 -2.93 5.70 -5.46
CA ALA A 28 -1.69 4.96 -5.32
C ALA A 28 -1.86 3.48 -5.69
N THR A 29 -0.92 2.95 -6.48
CA THR A 29 -0.82 1.52 -6.75
C THR A 29 -0.29 0.79 -5.52
N ALA A 30 -1.02 -0.23 -5.09
CA ALA A 30 -0.65 -1.06 -3.96
C ALA A 30 -0.65 -2.55 -4.28
N TYR A 31 0.26 -3.25 -3.64
CA TYR A 31 0.33 -4.70 -3.61
C TYR A 31 -0.32 -5.23 -2.33
N LEU A 32 -1.16 -6.25 -2.47
CA LEU A 32 -1.89 -6.84 -1.36
C LEU A 32 -1.05 -7.95 -0.72
N ILE A 33 -0.66 -7.76 0.54
CA ILE A 33 0.24 -8.66 1.28
C ILE A 33 -0.49 -9.62 2.24
N GLY A 34 -1.82 -9.57 2.30
CA GLY A 34 -2.62 -10.41 3.19
C GLY A 34 -4.10 -10.41 2.87
N GLY A 35 -4.85 -11.29 3.53
CA GLY A 35 -6.28 -11.49 3.30
C GLY A 35 -6.58 -12.30 2.03
N GLY A 36 -7.83 -12.25 1.56
CA GLY A 36 -8.29 -13.04 0.41
C GLY A 36 -7.79 -12.56 -0.95
N HIS A 37 -7.29 -11.33 -1.03
CA HIS A 37 -6.76 -10.71 -2.26
C HIS A 37 -5.23 -10.66 -2.29
N VAL A 38 -4.55 -11.43 -1.43
CA VAL A 38 -3.08 -11.46 -1.38
C VAL A 38 -2.48 -11.81 -2.75
N GLY A 39 -1.39 -11.14 -3.12
CA GLY A 39 -0.72 -11.36 -4.39
C GLY A 39 -1.25 -10.54 -5.56
N SER A 40 -2.28 -9.72 -5.36
CA SER A 40 -2.81 -8.83 -6.40
C SER A 40 -2.21 -7.43 -6.32
N ILE A 41 -2.27 -6.71 -7.44
CA ILE A 41 -1.97 -5.28 -7.54
C ILE A 41 -3.28 -4.54 -7.81
N SER A 42 -3.52 -3.44 -7.12
CA SER A 42 -4.73 -2.62 -7.32
C SER A 42 -4.49 -1.16 -6.93
N GLU A 43 -5.25 -0.27 -7.53
CA GLU A 43 -5.22 1.17 -7.24
C GLU A 43 -6.14 1.50 -6.06
N ILE A 44 -5.60 2.19 -5.04
CA ILE A 44 -6.36 2.62 -3.86
C ILE A 44 -7.40 3.66 -4.28
N GLN A 45 -8.68 3.43 -3.95
CA GLN A 45 -9.72 4.43 -4.16
C GLN A 45 -9.89 5.36 -2.95
N SER A 46 -9.94 4.80 -1.74
CA SER A 46 -10.11 5.61 -0.52
C SER A 46 -9.75 4.86 0.76
N LEU A 47 -9.45 5.63 1.81
CA LEU A 47 -9.28 5.14 3.18
C LEU A 47 -10.51 5.47 4.04
N ASN A 48 -11.19 4.44 4.53
CA ASN A 48 -12.27 4.57 5.51
C ASN A 48 -11.72 4.43 6.94
N VAL A 49 -11.51 5.58 7.59
CA VAL A 49 -11.04 5.64 8.98
C VAL A 49 -12.20 5.38 9.94
N LYS A 50 -12.11 4.30 10.71
CA LYS A 50 -13.13 3.94 11.70
C LYS A 50 -12.91 4.72 12.99
N ARG A 51 -13.99 5.12 13.66
CA ARG A 51 -13.96 5.79 14.98
C ARG A 51 -14.09 4.79 16.15
N SER A 52 -13.51 3.59 16.00
CA SER A 52 -13.52 2.51 16.98
C SER A 52 -12.15 1.80 17.00
N SER A 53 -12.01 0.73 17.77
CA SER A 53 -10.81 -0.12 17.78
C SER A 53 -10.71 -1.06 16.57
N MET A 54 -11.72 -1.07 15.69
CA MET A 54 -11.66 -1.86 14.46
C MET A 54 -10.61 -1.27 13.51
N GLU A 55 -9.98 -2.14 12.72
CA GLU A 55 -9.00 -1.73 11.73
C GLU A 55 -9.60 -0.77 10.69
N ASN A 56 -8.81 0.21 10.26
CA ASN A 56 -9.16 1.05 9.13
C ASN A 56 -9.19 0.22 7.85
N GLU A 57 -10.08 0.58 6.94
CA GLU A 57 -10.37 -0.17 5.74
C GLU A 57 -9.99 0.65 4.51
N VAL A 58 -9.37 -0.01 3.53
CA VAL A 58 -8.97 0.56 2.25
C VAL A 58 -9.89 -0.02 1.19
N LEU A 59 -10.49 0.85 0.40
CA LEU A 59 -11.39 0.49 -0.68
C LEU A 59 -10.63 0.53 -2.00
N PHE A 60 -10.87 -0.49 -2.81
CA PHE A 60 -10.48 -0.63 -4.21
C PHE A 60 -11.75 -0.69 -5.06
N SER A 61 -11.61 -0.79 -6.39
CA SER A 61 -12.75 -0.79 -7.31
C SER A 61 -13.80 -1.86 -7.02
N ASP A 62 -13.38 -3.09 -6.75
CA ASP A 62 -14.30 -4.22 -6.59
C ASP A 62 -14.35 -4.81 -5.18
N PHE A 63 -13.42 -4.41 -4.30
CA PHE A 63 -13.28 -5.00 -2.97
C PHE A 63 -12.67 -4.04 -1.95
N GLY A 64 -12.71 -4.44 -0.67
CA GLY A 64 -12.05 -3.74 0.43
C GLY A 64 -11.17 -4.69 1.24
N THR A 65 -10.15 -4.15 1.91
CA THR A 65 -9.32 -4.89 2.86
C THR A 65 -8.88 -3.97 4.00
N VAL A 66 -8.37 -4.54 5.09
CA VAL A 66 -7.82 -3.73 6.19
C VAL A 66 -6.51 -3.06 5.76
N LYS A 67 -6.26 -1.82 6.23
CA LYS A 67 -5.09 -1.01 5.86
C LYS A 67 -3.76 -1.76 6.01
N ARG A 68 -3.65 -2.65 6.99
CA ARG A 68 -2.46 -3.47 7.24
C ARG A 68 -2.07 -4.40 6.07
N ASN A 69 -3.03 -4.78 5.23
CA ASN A 69 -2.80 -5.68 4.09
C ASN A 69 -2.34 -4.94 2.82
N VAL A 70 -2.24 -3.61 2.86
CA VAL A 70 -1.97 -2.77 1.69
C VAL A 70 -0.54 -2.25 1.75
N PHE A 71 0.27 -2.56 0.74
CA PHE A 71 1.64 -2.09 0.62
C PHE A 71 1.81 -1.25 -0.64
N VAL A 72 2.08 0.05 -0.51
CA VAL A 72 2.20 0.95 -1.68
C VAL A 72 3.48 0.65 -2.44
N ILE A 73 3.39 0.52 -3.76
CA ILE A 73 4.53 0.18 -4.62
C ILE A 73 4.83 1.23 -5.69
N GLY A 74 4.03 2.29 -5.80
CA GLY A 74 4.20 3.27 -6.88
C GLY A 74 4.19 2.58 -8.24
N ASN A 75 5.20 2.84 -9.07
CA ASN A 75 5.25 2.35 -10.46
C ASN A 75 6.17 1.12 -10.61
N PHE A 76 6.45 0.39 -9.53
CA PHE A 76 7.29 -0.80 -9.60
C PHE A 76 6.51 -2.01 -10.14
N SER A 77 7.07 -2.69 -11.14
CA SER A 77 6.59 -4.01 -11.57
C SER A 77 7.12 -5.08 -10.62
N ILE A 78 6.22 -5.89 -10.06
CA ILE A 78 6.58 -7.02 -9.20
C ILE A 78 6.71 -8.28 -10.06
N PRO A 79 7.88 -8.93 -10.11
CA PRO A 79 8.04 -10.18 -10.84
C PRO A 79 7.10 -11.27 -10.31
N GLY A 80 6.42 -11.97 -11.22
CA GLY A 80 5.53 -13.09 -10.86
C GLY A 80 4.12 -12.69 -10.41
N VAL A 81 3.79 -11.40 -10.46
CA VAL A 81 2.43 -10.89 -10.24
C VAL A 81 1.95 -10.29 -11.55
N SER A 82 0.86 -10.82 -12.10
CA SER A 82 0.20 -10.22 -13.27
C SER A 82 -0.65 -9.03 -12.82
N GLU A 83 -0.66 -7.97 -13.63
CA GLU A 83 -1.61 -6.84 -13.51
C GLU A 83 -3.06 -7.29 -13.64
#